data_AF-A0A7C1CQ88-F1
#
_entry.id   AF-A0A7C1CQ88-F1
#
_cell.length_a   1.000
_cell.length_b   1.000
_cell.length_c   1.000
_cell.angle_alpha   90.00
_cell.angle_beta   90.00
_cell.angle_gamma   90.00
#
_symmetry.space_group_name_H-M   'P 1'
#
loop_
_entity.id
_entity.type
_entity.pdbx_description
1 polymer ?
#
loop_
_entity_poly.entity_id
_entity_poly.type
_entity_poly.pdbx_seq_one_letter_code
_entity_poly.pdbx_strand_id
1 'polypeptide(L)'
;MNIEVLIEKWFNKKISLERIEKYCQQLRIERRRLSEDIDPKNIRVSCVQRQIHPVNSIEKYIDILCGFVDQAAKEGSHLIIFPEYNFFDLFGVIPGFSFLNQILNKKVIKNKDEEKDREKESHLKGNNHFLTTVFRGVAQPVEKGIKKIISLLAKGYGVYI
;
A
#
# COMPACT_ATOMS: atom_id res chain seq x y z
N MET A 1 -17.53 -9.87 -20.26
CA MET A 1 -16.20 -9.76 -19.60
C MET A 1 -16.43 -9.29 -18.17
N ASN A 2 -15.97 -10.05 -17.16
CA ASN A 2 -16.20 -9.74 -15.74
C ASN A 2 -15.45 -8.44 -15.37
N ILE A 3 -16.13 -7.49 -14.73
CA ILE A 3 -15.56 -6.19 -14.32
C ILE A 3 -14.38 -6.36 -13.36
N GLU A 4 -14.39 -7.43 -12.55
CA GLU A 4 -13.28 -7.84 -11.70
C GLU A 4 -12.01 -8.09 -12.51
N VAL A 5 -12.12 -8.89 -13.58
CA VAL A 5 -11.00 -9.26 -14.46
C VAL A 5 -10.47 -8.03 -15.21
N LEU A 6 -11.34 -7.08 -15.55
CA LEU A 6 -10.93 -5.80 -16.14
C LEU A 6 -10.10 -4.96 -15.16
N ILE A 7 -10.58 -4.84 -13.93
CA ILE A 7 -9.88 -4.10 -12.86
C ILE A 7 -8.53 -4.76 -12.58
N GLU A 8 -8.51 -6.08 -12.48
CA GLU A 8 -7.28 -6.85 -12.25
C GLU A 8 -6.26 -6.65 -13.38
N LYS A 9 -6.67 -6.77 -14.65
CA LYS A 9 -5.78 -6.49 -15.81
C LYS A 9 -5.26 -5.07 -15.80
N TRP A 10 -6.11 -4.11 -15.47
CA TRP A 10 -5.71 -2.70 -15.40
C TRP A 10 -4.69 -2.47 -14.26
N PHE A 11 -4.92 -3.06 -13.09
CA PHE A 11 -3.99 -3.00 -11.95
C PHE A 11 -2.67 -3.71 -12.23
N ASN A 12 -2.69 -4.88 -12.87
CA ASN A 12 -1.48 -5.58 -13.32
C ASN A 12 -0.61 -4.71 -14.24
N LYS A 13 -1.23 -3.87 -15.08
CA LYS A 13 -0.51 -2.91 -15.92
C LYS A 13 0.03 -1.71 -15.12
N LYS A 14 -0.71 -1.25 -14.11
CA LYS A 14 -0.35 -0.06 -13.31
C LYS A 14 0.69 -0.36 -12.23
N ILE A 15 0.63 -1.56 -11.66
CA ILE A 15 1.51 -2.11 -10.63
C ILE A 15 2.28 -3.29 -11.24
N SER A 16 2.87 -3.07 -12.42
CA SER A 16 3.64 -4.15 -13.08
C SER A 16 4.95 -4.38 -12.36
N LEU A 17 5.33 -5.65 -12.22
CA LEU A 17 6.58 -6.02 -11.54
C LEU A 17 7.81 -5.46 -12.27
N GLU A 18 7.78 -5.43 -13.59
CA GLU A 18 8.84 -4.82 -14.41
C GLU A 18 9.01 -3.32 -14.13
N ARG A 19 7.91 -2.57 -13.97
CA ARG A 19 7.98 -1.14 -13.63
C ARG A 19 8.55 -0.95 -12.23
N ILE A 20 8.11 -1.77 -11.28
CA ILE A 20 8.64 -1.76 -9.90
C ILE A 20 10.15 -2.02 -9.92
N GLU A 21 10.60 -3.08 -10.59
CA GLU A 21 12.02 -3.43 -10.66
C GLU A 21 12.85 -2.32 -11.31
N LYS A 22 12.41 -1.84 -12.48
CA LYS A 22 13.08 -0.77 -13.21
C LYS A 22 13.18 0.50 -12.37
N TYR A 23 12.11 0.88 -11.67
CA TYR A 23 12.10 2.06 -10.83
C TYR A 23 13.02 1.90 -9.61
N CYS A 24 12.94 0.76 -8.91
CA CYS A 24 13.83 0.48 -7.77
C CYS A 24 15.31 0.43 -8.17
N GLN A 25 15.65 0.00 -9.39
CA GLN A 25 17.02 0.07 -9.90
C GLN A 25 17.51 1.49 -10.17
N GLN A 26 16.59 2.43 -10.44
CA GLN A 26 16.90 3.84 -10.65
C GLN A 26 17.05 4.61 -9.34
N LEU A 27 16.48 4.09 -8.24
CA LEU A 27 16.75 4.61 -6.90
C LEU A 27 18.24 4.41 -6.63
N ARG A 28 18.96 5.51 -6.38
CA ARG A 28 20.40 5.50 -6.03
C ARG A 28 20.60 5.02 -4.59
N ILE A 29 20.11 3.82 -4.28
CA ILE A 29 20.27 3.21 -2.97
C ILE A 29 21.74 2.80 -2.83
N GLU A 30 22.44 3.44 -1.90
CA GLU A 30 23.76 2.97 -1.48
C GLU A 30 23.60 1.58 -0.88
N ARG A 31 24.00 0.55 -1.63
CA ARG A 31 23.86 -0.83 -1.19
C ARG A 31 24.58 -1.02 0.13
N ARG A 32 23.83 -1.26 1.18
CA ARG A 32 24.36 -1.70 2.45
C ARG A 32 24.33 -3.21 2.47
N ARG A 33 25.45 -3.84 2.84
CA ARG A 33 25.43 -5.25 3.15
C ARG A 33 24.58 -5.41 4.41
N LEU A 34 23.63 -6.35 4.40
CA LEU A 34 23.13 -6.90 5.66
C LEU A 34 24.36 -7.26 6.47
N SER A 35 24.50 -6.68 7.67
CA SER A 35 25.57 -7.12 8.56
C SER A 35 25.34 -8.62 8.76
N GLU A 36 26.25 -9.46 8.29
CA GLU A 36 26.16 -10.92 8.46
C GLU A 36 26.21 -11.30 9.95
N ASP A 37 26.55 -10.33 10.81
CA ASP A 37 26.76 -10.46 12.25
C ASP A 37 25.84 -9.49 13.03
N ILE A 38 24.52 -9.57 12.79
CA ILE A 38 23.54 -8.89 13.66
C ILE A 38 23.55 -9.63 15.00
N ASP A 39 24.00 -8.96 16.07
CA ASP A 39 23.88 -9.49 17.42
C ASP A 39 22.39 -9.66 17.76
N PRO A 40 21.90 -10.90 17.97
CA PRO A 40 20.49 -11.13 18.30
C PRO A 40 20.07 -10.49 19.63
N LYS A 41 21.02 -10.09 20.48
CA LYS A 41 20.76 -9.35 21.72
C LYS A 41 20.64 -7.84 21.50
N ASN A 42 21.00 -7.32 20.32
CA ASN A 42 21.03 -5.90 20.02
C ASN A 42 20.38 -5.58 18.67
N ILE A 43 19.05 -5.77 18.60
CA ILE A 43 18.25 -5.48 17.41
C ILE A 43 17.63 -4.10 17.54
N ARG A 44 18.11 -3.14 16.73
CA ARG A 44 17.43 -1.85 16.57
C ARG A 44 16.22 -1.98 15.66
N VAL A 45 15.06 -1.55 16.16
CA VAL A 45 13.77 -1.60 15.44
C VAL A 45 13.27 -0.18 15.22
N SER A 46 12.84 0.11 13.99
CA SER A 46 12.11 1.34 13.65
C SER A 46 10.65 1.03 13.36
N CYS A 47 9.73 1.73 14.01
CA CYS A 47 8.30 1.60 13.74
C CYS A 47 7.84 2.84 12.96
N VAL A 48 7.30 2.63 11.76
CA VAL A 48 6.79 3.71 10.91
C VAL A 48 5.40 4.11 11.38
N GLN A 49 5.24 5.38 11.76
CA GLN A 49 3.93 5.97 11.97
C GLN A 49 3.67 7.00 10.87
N ARG A 50 2.53 6.86 10.18
CA ARG A 50 2.17 7.73 9.06
C ARG A 50 0.68 7.77 8.83
N GLN A 51 0.22 8.81 8.15
CA GLN A 51 -1.14 8.87 7.60
C GLN A 51 -1.19 8.24 6.21
N ILE A 52 -2.36 7.69 5.86
CA ILE A 52 -2.63 7.21 4.50
C ILE A 52 -2.68 8.42 3.57
N HIS A 53 -1.92 8.35 2.49
CA HIS A 53 -1.85 9.39 1.48
C HIS A 53 -2.07 8.76 0.10
N PRO A 54 -3.30 8.81 -0.45
CA PRO A 54 -3.60 8.22 -1.75
C PRO A 54 -2.64 8.72 -2.83
N VAL A 55 -1.98 7.79 -3.52
CA VAL A 55 -1.08 8.08 -4.63
C VAL A 55 -1.67 7.60 -5.95
N ASN A 56 -1.32 8.29 -7.04
CA ASN A 56 -1.82 7.97 -8.37
C ASN A 56 -0.86 7.10 -9.20
N SER A 57 0.28 6.70 -8.65
CA SER A 57 1.25 5.83 -9.31
C SER A 57 2.02 4.96 -8.32
N ILE A 58 2.54 3.83 -8.80
CA ILE A 58 3.33 2.91 -7.98
C ILE A 58 4.69 3.52 -7.62
N GLU A 59 5.25 4.35 -8.48
CA GLU A 59 6.52 5.05 -8.28
C GLU A 59 6.45 5.97 -7.04
N LYS A 60 5.38 6.79 -6.91
CA LYS A 60 5.18 7.63 -5.73
C LYS A 60 5.03 6.82 -4.44
N TYR A 61 4.37 5.66 -4.52
CA TYR A 61 4.27 4.76 -3.37
C TYR A 61 5.66 4.23 -2.98
N ILE A 62 6.47 3.82 -3.97
CA ILE A 62 7.85 3.38 -3.76
C ILE A 62 8.67 4.50 -3.12
N ASP A 63 8.55 5.75 -3.59
CA ASP A 63 9.29 6.89 -3.02
C ASP A 63 8.96 7.10 -1.54
N ILE A 64 7.69 7.01 -1.16
CA ILE A 64 7.25 7.13 0.23
C ILE A 64 7.89 6.03 1.09
N LEU A 65 7.79 4.76 0.65
CA LEU A 65 8.40 3.64 1.40
C LEU A 65 9.93 3.78 1.46
N CYS A 66 10.56 4.13 0.35
CA CYS A 66 11.99 4.34 0.26
C CYS A 66 12.44 5.42 1.24
N GLY A 67 11.70 6.52 1.40
CA GLY A 67 12.02 7.57 2.37
C GLY A 67 12.05 7.06 3.82
N PHE A 68 11.06 6.25 4.22
CA PHE A 68 11.06 5.64 5.56
C PHE A 68 12.19 4.63 5.74
N VAL A 69 12.43 3.79 4.73
CA VAL A 69 13.49 2.78 4.78
C VAL A 69 14.87 3.43 4.81
N ASP A 70 15.09 4.47 4.02
CA ASP A 70 16.33 5.24 3.99
C ASP A 70 16.64 5.88 5.35
N GLN A 71 15.63 6.52 5.95
CA GLN A 71 15.75 7.13 7.27
C GLN A 71 16.11 6.09 8.34
N ALA A 72 15.35 4.99 8.41
CA ALA A 72 15.59 3.92 9.37
C ALA A 72 16.96 3.24 9.15
N ALA A 73 17.35 3.03 7.90
CA ALA A 73 18.67 2.49 7.58
C ALA A 73 19.76 3.45 8.06
N LYS A 74 19.66 4.76 7.79
CA LYS A 74 20.62 5.77 8.28
C LYS A 74 20.74 5.80 9.80
N GLU A 75 19.68 5.45 10.50
CA GLU A 75 19.68 5.28 11.96
C GLU A 75 20.26 3.93 12.42
N GLY A 76 20.66 3.03 11.52
CA GLY A 76 21.24 1.74 11.85
C GLY A 76 20.20 0.71 12.29
N SER A 77 18.96 0.83 11.84
CA SER A 77 17.90 -0.13 12.15
C SER A 77 18.11 -1.45 11.41
N HIS A 78 17.85 -2.55 12.11
CA HIS A 78 17.90 -3.90 11.55
C HIS A 78 16.53 -4.36 11.06
N LEU A 79 15.45 -3.91 11.74
CA LEU A 79 14.07 -4.26 11.44
C LEU A 79 13.21 -2.99 11.35
N ILE A 80 12.35 -2.91 10.34
CA ILE A 80 11.46 -1.79 10.10
C ILE A 80 10.02 -2.29 10.04
N ILE A 81 9.17 -1.84 10.96
CA ILE A 81 7.76 -2.24 11.00
C ILE A 81 6.89 -1.16 10.38
N PHE A 82 6.12 -1.52 9.36
CA PHE A 82 5.10 -0.65 8.78
C PHE A 82 3.71 -0.89 9.40
N PRO A 83 2.82 0.12 9.38
CA PRO A 83 1.44 -0.06 9.82
C PRO A 83 0.70 -1.10 8.99
N GLU A 84 -0.27 -1.76 9.64
CA GLU A 84 -1.28 -2.53 8.93
C GLU A 84 -1.99 -1.63 7.91
N TYR A 85 -2.30 -2.17 6.74
CA TYR A 85 -2.95 -1.43 5.64
C TYR A 85 -2.12 -0.30 5.02
N ASN A 86 -0.78 -0.32 5.15
CA ASN A 86 0.12 0.62 4.46
C ASN A 86 -0.12 0.69 2.92
N PHE A 87 -0.75 -0.33 2.34
CA PHE A 87 -1.13 -0.40 0.93
C PHE A 87 -2.30 0.50 0.51
N PHE A 88 -3.05 1.10 1.45
CA PHE A 88 -4.23 1.92 1.14
C PHE A 88 -3.90 3.16 0.31
N ASP A 89 -2.65 3.62 0.31
CA ASP A 89 -2.19 4.66 -0.61
C ASP A 89 -2.45 4.30 -2.08
N LEU A 90 -2.31 3.02 -2.43
CA LEU A 90 -2.48 2.54 -3.80
C LEU A 90 -3.94 2.57 -4.25
N PHE A 91 -4.90 2.81 -3.35
CA PHE A 91 -6.28 3.05 -3.77
C PHE A 91 -6.42 4.34 -4.60
N GLY A 92 -5.51 5.30 -4.46
CA GLY A 92 -5.46 6.47 -5.36
C GLY A 92 -5.18 6.11 -6.82
N VAL A 93 -4.69 4.89 -7.09
CA VAL A 93 -4.54 4.37 -8.45
C VAL A 93 -5.90 3.99 -9.01
N ILE A 94 -6.89 3.56 -8.20
CA ILE A 94 -8.22 3.19 -8.69
C ILE A 94 -8.87 4.39 -9.43
N PRO A 95 -9.27 4.24 -10.70
CA PRO A 95 -9.95 5.31 -11.42
C PRO A 95 -11.22 5.74 -10.68
N GLY A 96 -11.36 7.05 -10.45
CA GLY A 96 -12.51 7.59 -9.71
C GLY A 96 -12.46 7.33 -8.20
N PHE A 97 -11.30 6.96 -7.63
CA PHE A 97 -11.17 6.79 -6.18
C PHE A 97 -11.55 8.03 -5.38
N SER A 98 -11.35 9.24 -5.91
CA SER A 98 -11.83 10.48 -5.25
C SER A 98 -13.34 10.43 -4.97
N PHE A 99 -14.13 9.87 -5.89
CA PHE A 99 -15.57 9.67 -5.72
C PHE A 99 -15.86 8.55 -4.70
N LEU A 100 -15.09 7.45 -4.73
CA LEU A 100 -15.21 6.38 -3.74
C LEU A 100 -14.86 6.84 -2.32
N ASN A 101 -13.79 7.62 -2.18
CA ASN A 101 -13.35 8.18 -0.91
C ASN A 101 -14.40 9.17 -0.36
N GLN A 102 -15.02 9.98 -1.22
CA GLN A 102 -16.15 10.82 -0.81
C GLN A 102 -17.37 10.00 -0.35
N ILE A 103 -17.69 8.89 -1.02
CA ILE A 103 -18.78 7.99 -0.60
C ILE A 103 -18.46 7.32 0.74
N LEU A 104 -17.23 6.83 0.91
CA LEU A 104 -16.78 6.18 2.15
C LEU A 104 -16.77 7.17 3.32
N ASN A 105 -16.24 8.38 3.12
CA ASN A 105 -16.19 9.40 4.17
C ASN A 105 -17.58 9.96 4.51
N LYS A 106 -18.48 10.10 3.53
CA LYS A 106 -19.89 10.45 3.79
C LYS A 106 -20.60 9.37 4.63
N LYS A 107 -20.27 8.09 4.46
CA LYS A 107 -20.80 6.99 5.30
C LYS A 107 -20.28 7.04 6.74
N VAL A 108 -19.00 7.38 6.96
CA VAL A 108 -18.45 7.52 8.32
C VAL A 108 -19.09 8.69 9.07
N ILE A 109 -19.39 9.79 8.37
CA ILE A 109 -20.11 10.93 8.95
C ILE A 109 -21.57 10.56 9.24
N LYS A 110 -22.28 9.95 8.28
CA LYS A 110 -23.65 9.47 8.48
C LYS A 110 -23.77 8.44 9.60
N ASN A 111 -22.85 7.49 9.73
CA ASN A 111 -22.88 6.50 10.80
C ASN A 111 -22.61 7.11 12.19
N LYS A 112 -21.99 8.29 12.28
CA LYS A 112 -21.88 9.04 13.55
C LYS A 112 -23.17 9.77 13.91
N ASP A 113 -23.99 10.12 12.92
CA ASP A 113 -25.28 10.81 13.10
C ASP A 113 -26.48 9.84 13.16
N GLU A 114 -26.35 8.64 12.59
CA GLU A 114 -27.41 7.62 12.39
C GLU A 114 -27.41 6.51 13.47
N GLU A 115 -26.90 6.78 14.68
CA GLU A 115 -27.21 5.95 15.86
C GLU A 115 -28.69 6.06 16.29
N LYS A 116 -29.52 6.81 15.54
CA LYS A 116 -30.93 7.05 15.86
C LYS A 116 -31.99 6.47 14.93
N ASP A 117 -31.74 6.12 13.67
CA ASP A 117 -32.85 5.67 12.80
C ASP A 117 -32.45 4.51 11.89
N ARG A 118 -32.96 3.33 12.24
CA ARG A 118 -32.98 2.14 11.39
C ARG A 118 -33.94 2.37 10.21
N GLU A 119 -33.69 1.62 9.13
CA GLU A 119 -34.53 1.42 7.94
C GLU A 119 -34.32 2.36 6.73
N LYS A 120 -33.27 2.11 5.92
CA LYS A 120 -33.33 2.26 4.44
C LYS A 120 -32.42 1.24 3.73
N GLU A 121 -32.95 0.04 3.50
CA GLU A 121 -32.17 -1.13 3.05
C GLU A 121 -32.08 -1.38 1.53
N SER A 122 -32.66 -0.53 0.66
CA SER A 122 -32.75 -0.87 -0.78
C SER A 122 -31.62 -0.34 -1.68
N HIS A 123 -30.93 0.75 -1.31
CA HIS A 123 -29.77 1.27 -2.08
C HIS A 123 -28.41 0.72 -1.62
N LEU A 124 -28.38 -0.07 -0.55
CA LEU A 124 -27.15 -0.50 0.14
C LEU A 124 -26.49 -1.74 -0.50
N LYS A 125 -27.26 -2.64 -1.13
CA LYS A 125 -26.73 -3.87 -1.75
C LYS A 125 -25.84 -3.60 -2.97
N GLY A 126 -26.19 -2.61 -3.81
CA GLY A 126 -25.45 -2.32 -5.05
C GLY A 126 -24.04 -1.77 -4.84
N ASN A 127 -23.88 -0.86 -3.87
CA ASN A 127 -22.59 -0.23 -3.58
C ASN A 127 -21.59 -1.18 -2.90
N ASN A 128 -22.07 -2.07 -2.04
CA ASN A 128 -21.21 -3.08 -1.40
C ASN A 128 -20.72 -4.12 -2.41
N HIS A 129 -21.59 -4.54 -3.35
CA HIS A 129 -21.17 -5.43 -4.44
C HIS A 129 -20.07 -4.79 -5.28
N PHE A 130 -20.24 -3.53 -5.71
CA PHE A 130 -19.24 -2.81 -6.50
C PHE A 130 -17.90 -2.70 -5.78
N LEU A 131 -17.89 -2.25 -4.51
CA LEU A 131 -16.66 -2.15 -3.72
C LEU A 131 -15.97 -3.51 -3.55
N THR A 132 -16.75 -4.56 -3.27
CA THR A 132 -16.21 -5.92 -3.16
C THR A 132 -15.58 -6.39 -4.47
N THR A 133 -16.20 -6.08 -5.61
CA THR A 133 -15.64 -6.42 -6.93
C THR A 133 -14.36 -5.65 -7.22
N VAL A 134 -14.31 -4.37 -6.86
CA VAL A 134 -13.08 -3.57 -6.98
C VAL A 134 -11.98 -4.15 -6.09
N PHE A 135 -12.25 -4.37 -4.80
CA PHE A 135 -11.25 -4.91 -3.87
C PHE A 135 -10.74 -6.28 -4.30
N ARG A 136 -11.62 -7.15 -4.80
CA ARG A 136 -11.22 -8.46 -5.32
C ARG A 136 -10.32 -8.34 -6.55
N GLY A 137 -10.66 -7.45 -7.48
CA GLY A 137 -9.84 -7.20 -8.66
C GLY A 137 -8.47 -6.58 -8.36
N VAL A 138 -8.33 -5.77 -7.30
CA VAL A 138 -7.03 -5.16 -6.95
C VAL A 138 -6.17 -6.02 -6.03
N ALA A 139 -6.76 -6.98 -5.30
CA ALA A 139 -6.09 -7.71 -4.23
C ALA A 139 -4.78 -8.38 -4.70
N GLN A 140 -4.84 -9.23 -5.72
CA GLN A 140 -3.64 -9.95 -6.18
C GLN A 140 -2.56 -9.03 -6.78
N PRO A 141 -2.88 -8.06 -7.67
CA PRO A 141 -1.87 -7.13 -8.18
C PRO A 141 -1.20 -6.31 -7.07
N VAL A 142 -1.98 -5.81 -6.10
CA VAL A 142 -1.46 -5.01 -4.98
C VAL A 142 -0.55 -5.86 -4.10
N GLU A 143 -0.99 -7.05 -3.72
CA GLU A 143 -0.20 -7.96 -2.88
C GLU A 143 1.15 -8.31 -3.53
N LYS A 144 1.13 -8.73 -4.80
CA LYS A 144 2.35 -9.08 -5.56
C LYS A 144 3.28 -7.87 -5.69
N GLY A 145 2.72 -6.71 -6.05
CA GLY A 145 3.48 -5.47 -6.18
C GLY A 145 4.17 -5.08 -4.88
N ILE A 146 3.44 -5.12 -3.77
CA ILE A 146 3.97 -4.73 -2.46
C ILE A 146 5.05 -5.69 -1.97
N LYS A 147 4.81 -7.00 -2.05
CA LYS A 147 5.84 -8.00 -1.70
C LYS A 147 7.12 -7.76 -2.49
N LYS A 148 7.01 -7.43 -3.78
CA LYS A 148 8.16 -7.12 -4.61
C LYS A 148 8.87 -5.83 -4.18
N ILE A 149 8.13 -4.76 -3.93
CA ILE A 149 8.70 -3.48 -3.48
C ILE A 149 9.43 -3.67 -2.15
N ILE A 150 8.77 -4.26 -1.16
CA ILE A 150 9.34 -4.51 0.17
C ILE A 150 10.62 -5.35 0.04
N SER A 151 10.58 -6.45 -0.72
CA SER A 151 11.75 -7.31 -0.94
C SER A 151 12.92 -6.57 -1.60
N LEU A 152 12.67 -5.72 -2.59
CA LEU A 152 13.70 -4.95 -3.26
C LEU A 152 14.31 -3.88 -2.35
N LEU A 153 13.49 -3.18 -1.57
CA LEU A 153 13.96 -2.17 -0.61
C LEU A 153 14.75 -2.81 0.54
N ALA A 154 14.22 -3.87 1.14
CA ALA A 154 14.89 -4.65 2.18
C ALA A 154 16.28 -5.12 1.71
N LYS A 155 16.36 -5.70 0.51
CA LYS A 155 17.61 -6.14 -0.09
C LYS A 155 18.55 -4.99 -0.43
N GLY A 156 18.03 -3.86 -0.92
CA GLY A 156 18.83 -2.70 -1.28
C GLY A 156 19.48 -2.04 -0.07
N TYR A 157 18.73 -1.90 1.01
CA TYR A 157 19.16 -1.24 2.24
C TYR A 157 19.79 -2.18 3.27
N GLY A 158 19.75 -3.49 3.04
CA GLY A 158 20.30 -4.47 3.97
C GLY A 158 19.57 -4.51 5.31
N VAL A 159 18.23 -4.46 5.28
CA VAL A 159 17.36 -4.44 6.46
C VAL A 159 16.23 -5.47 6.33
N TYR A 160 15.59 -5.81 7.46
CA TYR A 160 14.34 -6.55 7.49
C TYR A 160 13.15 -5.58 7.54
N ILE A 161 12.07 -5.91 6.83
CA ILE A 161 10.81 -5.16 6.77
C ILE A 161 9.65 -6.13 6.90
#